data_AF-A0A848XNN4-F1
#
_entry.id   AF-A0A848XNN4-F1
#
_cell.length_a   1.000
_cell.length_b   1.000
_cell.length_c   1.000
_cell.angle_alpha   90.00
_cell.angle_beta   90.00
_cell.angle_gamma   90.00
#
_symmetry.space_group_name_H-M   'P 1'
#
loop_
_entity.id
_entity.type
_entity.pdbx_description
1 polymer ?
#
loop_
_entity_poly.entity_id
_entity_poly.type
_entity_poly.pdbx_seq_one_letter_code
_entity_poly.pdbx_strand_id
1 'polypeptide(L)'
;INAQWRAARLQDDPVVESNARGTVTFATSGPNSRTTQLFINFRDNANLDADGFSPFGRVIEGLEVAEQLHSGYGEGPPRGSGPYQAQIHAEGNEYLVADFPDLDYVIEARVRGEGEAEGG
;
A
#
# COMPACT_ATOMS: atom_id res chain seq x y z
N ILE A 1 7.42 14.12 9.30
CA ILE A 1 7.98 12.92 8.63
C ILE A 1 7.46 12.82 7.19
N ASN A 2 6.14 12.73 6.96
CA ASN A 2 5.55 12.61 5.61
C ASN A 2 6.00 13.69 4.60
N ALA A 3 6.16 14.94 5.03
CA ALA A 3 6.54 16.04 4.13
C ALA A 3 7.90 15.85 3.43
N GLN A 4 8.88 15.21 4.09
CA GLN A 4 10.21 14.99 3.51
C GLN A 4 10.19 13.93 2.41
N TRP A 5 9.40 12.87 2.60
CA TRP A 5 9.27 11.76 1.64
C TRP A 5 8.36 12.12 0.45
N ARG A 6 7.44 13.06 0.60
CA ARG A 6 6.55 13.51 -0.48
C ARG A 6 7.30 14.09 -1.68
N ALA A 7 8.43 14.77 -1.46
CA ALA A 7 9.24 15.34 -2.53
C ALA A 7 10.25 14.34 -3.12
N ALA A 8 10.52 13.24 -2.41
CA ALA A 8 11.46 12.20 -2.83
C ALA A 8 10.75 11.18 -3.75
N ARG A 9 10.35 11.66 -4.93
CA ARG A 9 9.69 10.81 -5.93
C ARG A 9 10.64 9.73 -6.42
N LEU A 10 10.14 8.50 -6.48
CA LEU A 10 10.84 7.36 -7.05
C LEU A 10 10.65 7.36 -8.58
N GLN A 11 11.73 7.19 -9.33
CA GLN A 11 11.67 6.97 -10.79
C GLN A 11 10.93 5.69 -11.08
N ASP A 12 10.18 5.60 -12.17
CA ASP A 12 9.38 4.41 -12.51
C ASP A 12 10.26 3.18 -12.78
N ASP A 13 9.80 2.01 -12.31
CA ASP A 13 10.37 0.71 -12.64
C ASP A 13 9.56 0.09 -13.78
N PRO A 14 10.19 -0.68 -14.68
CA PRO A 14 9.43 -1.47 -15.64
C PRO A 14 8.52 -2.45 -14.91
N VAL A 15 7.33 -2.68 -15.45
CA VAL A 15 6.44 -3.75 -14.98
C VAL A 15 6.96 -5.07 -15.56
N VAL A 16 7.59 -5.88 -14.72
CA VAL A 16 8.17 -7.18 -15.09
C VAL A 16 7.39 -8.37 -14.54
N GLU A 17 6.51 -8.12 -13.57
CA GLU A 17 5.59 -9.09 -12.95
C GLU A 17 4.18 -8.50 -12.95
N SER A 18 3.16 -9.35 -13.02
CA SER A 18 1.75 -8.93 -13.02
C SER A 18 1.25 -8.63 -11.60
N ASN A 19 0.31 -7.69 -11.46
CA ASN A 19 -0.43 -7.40 -10.21
C ASN A 19 -1.40 -8.55 -9.84
N ALA A 20 -0.85 -9.73 -9.56
CA ALA A 20 -1.58 -10.91 -9.09
C ALA A 20 -1.90 -10.83 -7.59
N ARG A 21 -2.83 -11.66 -7.12
CA ARG A 21 -3.15 -11.77 -5.68
C ARG A 21 -1.90 -12.02 -4.84
N GLY A 22 -1.76 -11.27 -3.75
CA GLY A 22 -0.67 -11.31 -2.79
C GLY A 22 0.52 -10.42 -3.11
N THR A 23 0.58 -9.80 -4.29
CA THR A 23 1.67 -8.89 -4.65
C THR A 23 1.58 -7.56 -3.89
N VAL A 24 2.74 -6.95 -3.63
CA VAL A 24 2.89 -5.64 -2.99
C VAL A 24 3.45 -4.66 -4.01
N THR A 25 2.78 -3.52 -4.16
CA THR A 25 3.02 -2.57 -5.24
C THR A 25 3.01 -1.13 -4.72
N PHE A 26 3.88 -0.28 -5.26
CA PHE A 26 3.83 1.16 -4.98
C PHE A 26 2.61 1.80 -5.66
N ALA A 27 1.91 2.67 -4.94
CA ALA A 27 0.89 3.52 -5.53
C ALA A 27 1.54 4.63 -6.37
N THR A 28 0.89 5.00 -7.48
CA THR A 28 1.33 6.05 -8.40
C THR A 28 0.14 6.88 -8.88
N SER A 29 0.39 8.14 -9.23
CA SER A 29 -0.55 9.03 -9.92
C SER A 29 -0.10 9.35 -11.36
N GLY A 30 0.74 8.48 -11.95
CA GLY A 30 1.32 8.65 -13.28
C GLY A 30 2.86 8.71 -13.26
N PRO A 31 3.50 9.04 -14.40
CA PRO A 31 4.94 8.89 -14.54
C PRO A 31 5.77 9.61 -13.46
N ASN A 32 6.71 8.90 -12.86
CA ASN A 32 7.65 9.35 -11.83
C ASN A 32 6.98 10.05 -10.64
N SER A 33 5.85 9.52 -10.17
CA SER A 33 5.07 10.09 -9.07
C SER A 33 4.98 9.21 -7.83
N ARG A 34 5.61 8.02 -7.86
CA ARG A 34 5.65 7.09 -6.74
C ARG A 34 6.33 7.72 -5.54
N THR A 35 5.77 7.48 -4.36
CA THR A 35 6.31 7.94 -3.07
C THR A 35 6.41 6.75 -2.11
N THR A 36 5.97 6.88 -0.87
CA THR A 36 6.04 5.83 0.16
C THR A 36 4.72 5.07 0.33
N GLN A 37 3.72 5.33 -0.52
CA GLN A 37 2.43 4.65 -0.46
C GLN A 37 2.50 3.31 -1.20
N LEU A 38 1.99 2.27 -0.54
CA LEU A 38 2.02 0.88 -0.98
C LEU A 38 0.61 0.30 -0.89
N PHE A 39 0.32 -0.74 -1.67
CA PHE A 39 -0.88 -1.57 -1.50
C PHE A 39 -0.55 -3.05 -1.69
N ILE A 40 -1.43 -3.90 -1.14
CA ILE A 40 -1.41 -5.36 -1.33
C ILE A 40 -2.58 -5.73 -2.24
N ASN A 41 -2.33 -6.52 -3.27
CA ASN A 41 -3.38 -7.03 -4.15
C ASN A 41 -4.13 -8.19 -3.46
N PHE A 42 -5.40 -8.01 -3.06
CA PHE A 42 -6.23 -9.12 -2.53
C PHE A 42 -6.88 -9.98 -3.63
N ARG A 43 -6.74 -9.58 -4.89
CA ARG A 43 -7.19 -10.33 -6.07
C ARG A 43 -6.26 -10.03 -7.25
N ASP A 44 -6.45 -10.73 -8.36
CA ASP A 44 -5.75 -10.41 -9.60
C ASP A 44 -6.27 -9.10 -10.20
N ASN A 45 -5.37 -8.13 -10.37
CA ASN A 45 -5.63 -6.81 -10.91
C ASN A 45 -4.69 -6.51 -12.09
N ALA A 46 -4.55 -7.46 -13.02
CA ALA A 46 -3.64 -7.37 -14.18
C ALA A 46 -3.88 -6.13 -15.08
N ASN A 47 -5.05 -5.48 -14.98
CA ASN A 47 -5.29 -4.21 -15.64
C ASN A 47 -4.33 -3.10 -15.18
N LEU A 48 -3.81 -3.16 -13.95
CA LEU A 48 -2.86 -2.18 -13.40
C LEU A 48 -1.47 -2.28 -14.04
N ASP A 49 -1.15 -3.40 -14.68
CA ASP A 49 0.15 -3.62 -15.32
C ASP A 49 0.37 -2.61 -16.46
N ALA A 50 -0.68 -2.38 -17.26
CA ALA A 50 -0.67 -1.41 -18.35
C ALA A 50 -0.60 0.05 -17.87
N ASP A 51 -1.03 0.30 -16.63
CA ASP A 51 -1.01 1.62 -15.99
C ASP A 51 0.32 1.93 -15.28
N GLY A 52 1.30 1.01 -15.35
CA GLY A 52 2.66 1.21 -14.82
C GLY A 52 2.81 0.93 -13.33
N PHE A 53 1.85 0.24 -12.71
CA PHE A 53 1.96 -0.22 -11.33
C PHE A 53 2.88 -1.44 -11.29
N SER A 54 4.16 -1.22 -10.97
CA SER A 54 5.16 -2.30 -10.93
C SER A 54 5.23 -2.93 -9.53
N PRO A 55 4.81 -4.21 -9.36
CA PRO A 55 5.00 -4.92 -8.10
C PRO A 55 6.49 -5.09 -7.78
N PHE A 56 6.85 -4.96 -6.50
CA PHE A 56 8.23 -5.13 -6.03
C PHE A 56 8.38 -6.24 -4.98
N GLY A 57 7.27 -6.85 -4.56
CA GLY A 57 7.27 -7.91 -3.56
C GLY A 57 5.97 -8.72 -3.57
N ARG A 58 5.93 -9.74 -2.71
CA ARG A 58 4.76 -10.57 -2.48
C ARG A 58 4.70 -10.99 -1.02
N VAL A 59 3.50 -11.03 -0.47
CA VAL A 59 3.23 -11.63 0.84
C VAL A 59 3.42 -13.14 0.73
N ILE A 60 4.41 -13.67 1.44
CA ILE A 60 4.72 -15.11 1.42
C ILE A 60 3.93 -15.90 2.47
N GLU A 61 3.53 -15.24 3.57
CA GLU A 61 2.78 -15.81 4.69
C GLU A 61 1.85 -14.73 5.27
N GLY A 62 0.66 -15.13 5.75
CA GLY A 62 -0.27 -14.23 6.45
C GLY A 62 -1.09 -13.30 5.54
N LEU A 63 -1.27 -13.63 4.26
CA LEU A 63 -2.13 -12.84 3.37
C LEU A 63 -3.58 -12.81 3.86
N GLU A 64 -4.06 -13.94 4.39
CA GLU A 64 -5.37 -14.07 5.03
C GLU A 64 -5.54 -13.17 6.25
N VAL A 65 -4.45 -12.79 6.93
CA VAL A 65 -4.50 -11.81 8.02
C VAL A 65 -4.67 -10.40 7.45
N ALA A 66 -3.94 -10.07 6.38
CA ALA A 66 -4.12 -8.80 5.69
C ALA A 66 -5.53 -8.64 5.09
N GLU A 67 -6.14 -9.73 4.60
CA GLU A 67 -7.51 -9.74 4.08
C GLU A 67 -8.59 -9.50 5.16
N GLN A 68 -8.23 -9.62 6.44
CA GLN A 68 -9.13 -9.37 7.58
C GLN A 68 -9.06 -7.93 8.12
N LEU A 69 -8.16 -7.08 7.58
CA LEU A 69 -8.09 -5.67 7.96
C LEU A 69 -9.44 -4.97 7.71
N HIS A 70 -9.74 -3.97 8.54
CA HIS A 70 -11.00 -3.25 8.51
C HIS A 70 -11.29 -2.65 7.14
N SER A 71 -12.35 -3.13 6.49
CA SER A 71 -12.76 -2.70 5.15
C SER A 71 -14.03 -1.82 5.15
N GLY A 72 -14.53 -1.43 6.34
CA GLY A 72 -15.84 -0.78 6.49
C GLY A 72 -15.95 0.62 5.88
N TYR A 73 -14.85 1.35 5.79
CA TYR A 73 -14.84 2.72 5.25
C TYR A 73 -14.83 2.81 3.72
N GLY A 74 -14.33 1.75 3.03
CA GLY A 74 -14.32 1.68 1.56
C GLY A 74 -13.40 2.69 0.87
N GLU A 75 -13.78 3.10 -0.35
CA GLU A 75 -12.99 4.04 -1.16
C GLU A 75 -13.05 5.46 -0.60
N GLY A 76 -11.98 6.25 -0.80
CA GLY A 76 -11.99 7.68 -0.51
C GLY A 76 -12.94 8.48 -1.41
N PRO A 77 -13.26 9.73 -1.05
CA PRO A 77 -14.09 10.60 -1.86
C PRO A 77 -13.44 10.91 -3.23
N PRO A 78 -14.25 11.15 -4.29
CA PRO A 78 -15.71 11.24 -4.27
C PRO A 78 -16.43 9.89 -4.43
N ARG A 79 -15.70 8.77 -4.49
CA ARG A 79 -16.27 7.44 -4.80
C ARG A 79 -16.77 6.68 -3.57
N GLY A 80 -16.33 7.06 -2.38
CA GLY A 80 -16.83 6.51 -1.14
C GLY A 80 -16.61 7.43 0.07
N SER A 81 -16.70 6.83 1.26
CA SER A 81 -16.62 7.51 2.56
C SER A 81 -15.30 7.26 3.29
N GLY A 82 -14.32 6.65 2.62
CA GLY A 82 -13.02 6.34 3.17
C GLY A 82 -12.09 7.54 3.29
N PRO A 83 -10.87 7.33 3.81
CA PRO A 83 -9.90 8.39 4.04
C PRO A 83 -9.58 9.22 2.79
N TYR A 84 -9.63 10.55 2.94
CA TYR A 84 -9.28 11.47 1.86
C TYR A 84 -7.77 11.64 1.76
N GLN A 85 -7.19 11.28 0.61
CA GLN A 85 -5.74 11.28 0.38
C GLN A 85 -5.08 12.64 0.70
N ALA A 86 -5.72 13.76 0.36
CA ALA A 86 -5.11 15.07 0.63
C ALA A 86 -5.00 15.35 2.15
N GLN A 87 -5.97 14.91 2.96
CA GLN A 87 -5.91 15.03 4.41
C GLN A 87 -4.90 14.07 5.03
N ILE A 88 -4.78 12.83 4.51
CA ILE A 88 -3.71 11.91 4.92
C ILE A 88 -2.33 12.57 4.73
N HIS A 89 -2.13 13.26 3.61
CA HIS A 89 -0.87 13.95 3.35
C HIS A 89 -0.63 15.17 4.24
N ALA A 90 -1.68 15.90 4.62
CA ALA A 90 -1.58 17.12 5.42
C ALA A 90 -1.44 16.82 6.92
N GLU A 91 -2.23 15.89 7.43
CA GLU A 91 -2.48 15.68 8.87
C GLU A 91 -2.03 14.28 9.32
N GLY A 92 -1.94 13.32 8.41
CA GLY A 92 -1.46 11.96 8.71
C GLY A 92 -2.30 11.25 9.75
N ASN A 93 -1.65 10.68 10.77
CA ASN A 93 -2.33 9.89 11.80
C ASN A 93 -3.29 10.71 12.67
N GLU A 94 -3.08 12.02 12.82
CA GLU A 94 -4.01 12.86 13.59
C GLU A 94 -5.42 12.83 12.98
N TYR A 95 -5.51 13.01 11.65
CA TYR A 95 -6.74 12.87 10.88
C TYR A 95 -7.30 11.45 10.92
N LEU A 96 -6.45 10.43 10.67
CA LEU A 96 -6.92 9.05 10.59
C LEU A 96 -7.48 8.55 11.93
N VAL A 97 -6.83 8.88 13.05
CA VAL A 97 -7.29 8.45 14.39
C VAL A 97 -8.57 9.17 14.80
N ALA A 98 -8.74 10.44 14.43
CA ALA A 98 -9.93 11.21 14.77
C ALA A 98 -11.16 10.77 13.98
N ASP A 99 -11.01 10.57 12.67
CA ASP A 99 -12.14 10.41 11.75
C ASP A 99 -12.41 8.96 11.35
N PHE A 100 -11.44 8.06 11.55
CA PHE A 100 -11.51 6.64 11.15
C PHE A 100 -11.04 5.72 12.28
N PRO A 101 -11.73 5.72 13.45
CA PRO A 101 -11.28 5.03 14.66
C PRO A 101 -11.15 3.51 14.53
N ASP A 102 -11.78 2.90 13.53
CA ASP A 102 -11.72 1.44 13.29
C ASP A 102 -10.59 1.03 12.33
N LEU A 103 -9.74 1.98 11.87
CA LEU A 103 -8.60 1.62 11.02
C LEU A 103 -7.55 0.81 11.78
N ASP A 104 -7.01 -0.19 11.09
CA ASP A 104 -5.85 -0.93 11.57
C ASP A 104 -4.54 -0.18 11.28
N TYR A 105 -3.59 -0.29 12.21
CA TYR A 105 -2.28 0.36 12.11
C TYR A 105 -1.14 -0.64 12.23
N VAL A 106 -0.13 -0.46 11.37
CA VAL A 106 1.16 -1.13 11.54
C VAL A 106 1.91 -0.45 12.68
N ILE A 107 2.04 -1.14 13.81
CA ILE A 107 2.77 -0.64 14.98
C ILE A 107 4.29 -0.89 14.85
N GLU A 108 4.66 -1.96 14.15
CA GLU A 108 6.05 -2.36 13.96
C GLU A 108 6.27 -3.04 12.60
N ALA A 109 7.39 -2.72 11.95
CA ALA A 109 7.89 -3.42 10.78
C ALA A 109 9.40 -3.64 10.95
N ARG A 110 9.88 -4.84 10.62
CA ARG A 110 11.30 -5.21 10.71
C ARG A 110 11.75 -5.87 9.42
N VAL A 111 12.97 -5.56 8.99
CA VAL A 111 13.65 -6.33 7.94
C VAL A 111 14.25 -7.56 8.61
N ARG A 112 13.77 -8.75 8.22
CA ARG A 112 14.45 -10.01 8.57
C ARG A 112 15.50 -10.26 7.48
N GLY A 113 16.74 -10.56 7.88
CA GLY A 113 17.77 -10.96 6.92
C GLY A 113 17.42 -12.28 6.23
N GLU A 114 18.11 -12.61 5.13
CA GLU A 114 18.01 -13.94 4.54
C GLU A 114 18.54 -14.99 5.54
N GLY A 115 17.64 -15.69 6.21
CA GLY A 115 17.98 -16.72 7.18
C GLY A 115 16.92 -16.88 8.25
N GLU A 116 15.88 -17.64 7.90
CA GLU A 116 15.04 -18.51 8.74
C GLU A 116 13.74 -18.78 7.97
N ALA A 117 13.87 -19.49 6.84
CA ALA A 117 12.82 -20.41 6.48
C ALA A 117 12.90 -21.51 7.54
N GLU A 118 12.03 -21.43 8.56
CA GLU A 118 11.93 -22.47 9.58
C GLU A 118 11.65 -23.80 8.87
N GLY A 119 12.60 -24.71 9.00
CA GLY A 119 12.42 -26.09 8.57
C GLY A 119 11.49 -26.85 9.52
N GLY A 120 10.73 -27.79 8.96
CA GLY A 120 9.99 -28.80 9.70
C GLY A 120 8.63 -29.11 9.09
#